data_AF-A0A950WR32-F1
#
_entry.id   AF-A0A950WR32-F1
#
_cell.length_a   1.000
_cell.length_b   1.000
_cell.length_c   1.000
_cell.angle_alpha   90.00
_cell.angle_beta   90.00
_cell.angle_gamma   90.00
#
_symmetry.space_group_name_H-M   'P 1'
#
loop_
_entity.id
_entity.type
_entity.pdbx_description
1 polymer ?
#
loop_
_entity_poly.entity_id
_entity_poly.type
_entity_poly.pdbx_seq_one_letter_code
_entity_poly.pdbx_strand_id
1 'polypeptide(L)'
;MTLTKELGKFVADLSPNRLPEEAVRVARMGFIDCIGTMIAGRKEDCVRIMTDVLSPADGPATLAFGPRKGPAPEVAWINGTAAHALDYDDVGLRGHPSTVLVPAILAEAEALDASGADMIVAYIAGYETWAELFRRDTGLLHKKGWHPTGLYGAPAAAAACASLRRLDADKAAQAIALGASQSAGLMANFGTMTKPFHAGKAAHAGITAARLAEAGFTASTDAIEHPQGFLNAISPDGTPDRTSPTKAGEEWAILSQGLGIKKYPTCYCT
;
A
#
# COMPACT_ATOMS: atom_id res chain seq x y z
N MET A 1 -4.68 -17.13 16.26
CA MET A 1 -5.03 -17.53 14.87
C MET A 1 -3.72 -17.59 14.10
N THR A 2 -3.73 -17.86 12.79
CA THR A 2 -2.54 -17.62 11.95
C THR A 2 -2.45 -16.10 11.71
N LEU A 3 -1.26 -15.49 11.66
CA LEU A 3 -1.07 -14.04 11.46
C LEU A 3 -1.83 -13.53 10.24
N THR A 4 -1.78 -14.27 9.13
CA THR A 4 -2.53 -13.94 7.90
C THR A 4 -4.04 -13.80 8.18
N LYS A 5 -4.62 -14.70 8.99
CA LYS A 5 -6.05 -14.64 9.38
C LYS A 5 -6.33 -13.53 10.39
N GLU A 6 -5.42 -13.25 11.31
CA GLU A 6 -5.57 -12.15 12.28
C GLU A 6 -5.62 -10.79 11.58
N LEU A 7 -4.75 -10.57 10.58
CA LEU A 7 -4.78 -9.38 9.74
C LEU A 7 -6.09 -9.28 8.92
N GLY A 8 -6.55 -10.38 8.33
CA GLY A 8 -7.83 -10.40 7.63
C GLY A 8 -9.01 -10.02 8.54
N LYS A 9 -9.02 -10.56 9.77
CA LYS A 9 -10.01 -10.19 10.79
C LYS A 9 -9.94 -8.72 11.17
N PHE A 10 -8.74 -8.20 11.44
CA PHE A 10 -8.54 -6.77 11.74
C PHE A 10 -9.12 -5.88 10.64
N VAL A 11 -8.83 -6.19 9.38
CA VAL A 11 -9.33 -5.43 8.21
C VAL A 11 -10.86 -5.47 8.12
N ALA A 12 -11.46 -6.64 8.30
CA ALA A 12 -12.92 -6.82 8.20
C ALA A 12 -13.70 -6.19 9.37
N ASP A 13 -13.11 -6.15 10.57
CA ASP A 13 -13.75 -5.60 11.77
C ASP A 13 -13.59 -4.08 11.92
N LEU A 14 -12.75 -3.46 11.07
CA LEU A 14 -12.48 -2.02 11.11
C LEU A 14 -13.72 -1.23 10.69
N SER A 15 -14.09 -0.22 11.47
CA SER A 15 -15.23 0.65 11.17
C SER A 15 -14.94 2.09 11.56
N PRO A 16 -15.55 3.09 10.89
CA PRO A 16 -15.31 4.50 11.16
C PRO A 16 -15.47 4.89 12.64
N ASN A 17 -16.47 4.31 13.31
CA ASN A 17 -16.83 4.62 14.70
C ASN A 17 -15.83 4.10 15.73
N ARG A 18 -14.86 3.28 15.32
CA ARG A 18 -13.85 2.69 16.22
C ARG A 18 -12.46 3.30 16.03
N LEU A 19 -12.32 4.27 15.12
CA LEU A 19 -11.05 4.91 14.82
C LEU A 19 -10.74 6.02 15.82
N PRO A 20 -9.53 6.07 16.40
CA PRO A 20 -9.09 7.25 17.14
C PRO A 20 -9.12 8.50 16.26
N GLU A 21 -9.60 9.63 16.78
CA GLU A 21 -9.66 10.89 16.02
C GLU A 21 -8.29 11.32 15.47
N GLU A 22 -7.23 11.10 16.25
CA GLU A 22 -5.87 11.42 15.82
C GLU A 22 -5.42 10.54 14.65
N ALA A 23 -5.84 9.27 14.59
CA ALA A 23 -5.52 8.38 13.48
C ALA A 23 -6.19 8.88 12.19
N VAL A 24 -7.43 9.38 12.30
CA VAL A 24 -8.14 10.03 11.19
C VAL A 24 -7.41 11.30 10.74
N ARG A 25 -6.87 12.10 11.67
CA ARG A 25 -6.07 13.29 11.33
C ARG A 25 -4.79 12.93 10.56
N VAL A 26 -4.05 11.93 11.01
CA VAL A 26 -2.83 11.45 10.32
C VAL A 26 -3.17 10.88 8.95
N ALA A 27 -4.23 10.08 8.82
CA ALA A 27 -4.67 9.55 7.53
C ALA A 27 -5.05 10.68 6.55
N ARG A 28 -5.79 11.70 7.01
CA ARG A 28 -6.09 12.89 6.20
C ARG A 28 -4.83 13.62 5.75
N MET A 29 -3.82 13.74 6.62
CA MET A 29 -2.54 14.35 6.25
C MET A 29 -1.85 13.55 5.14
N GLY A 30 -1.82 12.21 5.23
CA GLY A 30 -1.26 11.34 4.19
C GLY A 30 -1.98 11.50 2.83
N PHE A 31 -3.31 11.62 2.83
CA PHE A 31 -4.06 11.95 1.61
C PHE A 31 -3.67 13.32 1.05
N ILE A 32 -3.66 14.36 1.88
CA ILE A 32 -3.35 15.73 1.44
C ILE A 32 -1.94 15.82 0.84
N ASP A 33 -0.95 15.27 1.55
CA ASP A 33 0.45 15.25 1.11
C ASP A 33 0.60 14.48 -0.21
N CYS A 34 0.12 13.23 -0.26
CA CYS A 34 0.27 12.39 -1.43
C CYS A 34 -0.48 12.92 -2.66
N ILE A 35 -1.65 13.55 -2.49
CA ILE A 35 -2.34 14.23 -3.58
C ILE A 35 -1.49 15.40 -4.09
N GLY A 36 -0.91 16.19 -3.18
CA GLY A 36 -0.01 17.28 -3.54
C GLY A 36 1.20 16.82 -4.36
N THR A 37 1.88 15.76 -3.92
CA THR A 37 3.05 15.23 -4.62
C THR A 37 2.68 14.55 -5.94
N MET A 38 1.53 13.88 -6.00
CA MET A 38 1.00 13.34 -7.25
C MET A 38 0.72 14.43 -8.29
N ILE A 39 0.11 15.54 -7.88
CA ILE A 39 -0.14 16.69 -8.76
C ILE A 39 1.19 17.32 -9.22
N ALA A 40 2.18 17.39 -8.33
CA ALA A 40 3.50 17.92 -8.67
C ALA A 40 4.25 17.01 -9.66
N GLY A 41 4.21 15.69 -9.45
CA GLY A 41 4.91 14.70 -10.26
C GLY A 41 4.20 14.25 -11.53
N ARG A 42 2.93 14.63 -11.76
CA ARG A 42 2.11 14.12 -12.89
C ARG A 42 2.67 14.38 -14.29
N LYS A 43 3.61 15.31 -14.43
CA LYS A 43 4.24 15.67 -15.71
C LYS A 43 5.65 15.10 -15.88
N GLU A 44 6.13 14.32 -14.93
CA GLU A 44 7.43 13.65 -15.02
C GLU A 44 7.44 12.60 -16.13
N ASP A 45 8.62 12.37 -16.70
CA ASP A 45 8.79 11.47 -17.84
C ASP A 45 8.32 10.05 -17.56
N CYS A 46 8.53 9.53 -16.34
CA CYS A 46 8.06 8.20 -15.96
C CYS A 46 6.54 8.05 -16.08
N VAL A 47 5.78 9.09 -15.71
CA VAL A 47 4.31 9.12 -15.77
C VAL A 47 3.84 9.15 -17.23
N ARG A 48 4.47 9.99 -18.05
CA ARG A 48 4.19 10.09 -19.50
C ARG A 48 4.46 8.76 -20.21
N ILE A 49 5.66 8.20 -20.01
CA ILE A 49 6.08 6.93 -20.62
C ILE A 49 5.10 5.81 -20.24
N MET A 50 4.74 5.70 -18.96
CA MET A 50 3.79 4.68 -18.53
C MET A 50 2.39 4.88 -19.12
N THR A 51 1.90 6.12 -19.18
CA THR A 51 0.59 6.43 -19.76
C THR A 51 0.54 6.07 -21.25
N ASP A 52 1.63 6.35 -21.98
CA ASP A 52 1.74 6.05 -23.41
C ASP A 52 1.87 4.54 -23.67
N VAL A 53 2.70 3.83 -22.88
CA VAL A 53 2.95 2.39 -23.06
C VAL A 53 1.78 1.54 -22.60
N LEU A 54 1.19 1.85 -21.43
CA LEU A 54 0.04 1.10 -20.92
C LEU A 54 -1.22 1.41 -21.73
N SER A 55 -1.32 2.63 -22.27
CA SER A 55 -2.47 3.09 -23.05
C SER A 55 -3.81 2.64 -22.46
N PRO A 56 -4.08 3.01 -21.18
CA PRO A 56 -5.23 2.48 -20.46
C PRO A 56 -6.52 2.77 -21.23
N ALA A 57 -7.40 1.75 -21.28
CA ALA A 57 -8.74 1.90 -21.83
C ALA A 57 -9.57 2.89 -20.99
N ASP A 58 -10.80 3.16 -21.41
CA ASP A 58 -11.72 3.94 -20.56
C ASP A 58 -12.13 3.15 -19.32
N GLY A 59 -12.38 3.87 -18.23
CA GLY A 59 -12.80 3.29 -16.96
C GLY A 59 -13.21 4.34 -15.94
N PRO A 60 -13.50 3.94 -14.70
CA PRO A 60 -14.08 4.85 -13.71
C PRO A 60 -13.07 5.80 -13.08
N ALA A 61 -11.79 5.41 -12.99
CA ALA A 61 -10.79 6.05 -12.14
C ALA A 61 -10.04 7.19 -12.87
N THR A 62 -9.83 8.31 -12.18
CA THR A 62 -9.21 9.52 -12.74
C THR A 62 -7.69 9.43 -12.79
N LEU A 63 -7.12 9.61 -13.99
CA LEU A 63 -5.68 9.54 -14.23
C LEU A 63 -5.02 10.88 -13.93
N ALA A 64 -4.10 10.87 -12.95
CA ALA A 64 -3.21 11.96 -12.55
C ALA A 64 -3.89 13.34 -12.39
N PHE A 65 -5.13 13.34 -11.90
CA PHE A 65 -5.99 14.54 -11.78
C PHE A 65 -6.14 15.32 -13.10
N GLY A 66 -6.14 14.60 -14.22
CA GLY A 66 -6.40 15.11 -15.56
C GLY A 66 -7.80 14.74 -16.07
N PRO A 67 -8.09 15.03 -17.35
CA PRO A 67 -9.40 14.76 -17.95
C PRO A 67 -9.60 13.28 -18.34
N ARG A 68 -8.52 12.47 -18.36
CA ARG A 68 -8.58 11.06 -18.74
C ARG A 68 -8.97 10.19 -17.56
N LYS A 69 -9.72 9.13 -17.85
CA LYS A 69 -10.04 8.07 -16.91
C LYS A 69 -9.61 6.71 -17.46
N GLY A 70 -9.51 5.72 -16.58
CA GLY A 70 -9.17 4.35 -16.97
C GLY A 70 -9.51 3.30 -15.91
N PRO A 71 -9.13 2.03 -16.14
CA PRO A 71 -9.28 0.96 -15.17
C PRO A 71 -8.53 1.28 -13.88
N ALA A 72 -9.19 1.08 -12.73
CA ALA A 72 -8.63 1.42 -11.42
C ALA A 72 -7.22 0.83 -11.15
N PRO A 73 -6.90 -0.45 -11.48
CA PRO A 73 -5.55 -0.97 -11.27
C PRO A 73 -4.46 -0.22 -12.06
N GLU A 74 -4.71 0.08 -13.33
CA GLU A 74 -3.77 0.79 -14.21
C GLU A 74 -3.62 2.25 -13.79
N VAL A 75 -4.74 2.90 -13.44
CA VAL A 75 -4.74 4.28 -12.94
C VAL A 75 -3.99 4.38 -11.61
N ALA A 76 -4.20 3.45 -10.68
CA ALA A 76 -3.44 3.40 -9.42
C ALA A 76 -1.94 3.22 -9.65
N TRP A 77 -1.56 2.43 -10.66
CA TRP A 77 -0.15 2.27 -11.05
C TRP A 77 0.46 3.60 -11.47
N ILE A 78 -0.18 4.29 -12.42
CA ILE A 78 0.31 5.56 -12.96
C ILE A 78 0.31 6.64 -11.87
N ASN A 79 -0.77 6.73 -11.08
CA ASN A 79 -0.92 7.72 -10.01
C ASN A 79 0.10 7.50 -8.87
N GLY A 80 0.38 6.25 -8.50
CA GLY A 80 1.41 5.96 -7.49
C GLY A 80 2.82 6.22 -8.00
N THR A 81 3.08 6.02 -9.29
CA THR A 81 4.34 6.48 -9.90
C THR A 81 4.45 8.00 -9.89
N ALA A 82 3.38 8.73 -10.20
CA ALA A 82 3.38 10.19 -10.14
C ALA A 82 3.63 10.71 -8.71
N ALA A 83 2.98 10.12 -7.70
CA ALA A 83 3.13 10.49 -6.30
C ALA A 83 4.56 10.33 -5.76
N HIS A 84 5.30 9.31 -6.23
CA HIS A 84 6.67 9.05 -5.80
C HIS A 84 7.74 9.64 -6.74
N ALA A 85 7.35 10.29 -7.84
CA ALA A 85 8.26 10.66 -8.93
C ALA A 85 9.35 11.65 -8.50
N LEU A 86 9.02 12.55 -7.58
CA LEU A 86 9.88 13.66 -7.14
C LEU A 86 10.61 13.37 -5.83
N ASP A 87 10.43 12.18 -5.26
CA ASP A 87 10.92 11.86 -3.91
C ASP A 87 10.45 12.87 -2.84
N TYR A 88 9.26 13.43 -3.00
CA TYR A 88 8.73 14.49 -2.14
C TYR A 88 7.63 14.02 -1.19
N ASP A 89 7.12 12.81 -1.41
CA ASP A 89 6.11 12.16 -0.60
C ASP A 89 6.58 11.82 0.80
N ASP A 90 5.62 11.62 1.70
CA ASP A 90 5.87 11.21 3.08
C ASP A 90 6.76 9.97 3.23
N VAL A 91 7.33 9.85 4.43
CA VAL A 91 8.10 8.68 4.85
C VAL A 91 7.54 8.11 6.15
N GLY A 92 7.53 6.79 6.25
CA GLY A 92 7.10 6.09 7.44
C GLY A 92 7.42 4.60 7.32
N LEU A 93 7.61 3.90 8.43
CA LEU A 93 7.75 2.43 8.44
C LEU A 93 8.86 1.92 7.47
N ARG A 94 9.97 2.67 7.40
CA ARG A 94 11.12 2.47 6.47
C ARG A 94 10.78 2.51 4.97
N GLY A 95 9.65 3.06 4.59
CA GLY A 95 9.27 3.26 3.20
C GLY A 95 8.39 4.49 3.02
N HIS A 96 7.53 4.41 2.03
CA HIS A 96 6.67 5.50 1.59
C HIS A 96 5.22 5.00 1.52
N PRO A 97 4.48 4.99 2.65
CA PRO A 97 3.18 4.34 2.71
C PRO A 97 2.12 5.04 1.87
N SER A 98 2.02 6.38 1.93
CA SER A 98 0.93 7.09 1.25
C SER A 98 1.00 7.00 -0.26
N THR A 99 2.20 7.05 -0.84
CA THR A 99 2.38 6.94 -2.30
C THR A 99 1.99 5.58 -2.88
N VAL A 100 1.71 4.58 -2.02
CA VAL A 100 1.12 3.30 -2.42
C VAL A 100 -0.38 3.26 -2.07
N LEU A 101 -0.73 3.60 -0.82
CA LEU A 101 -2.08 3.45 -0.30
C LEU A 101 -3.06 4.44 -0.95
N VAL A 102 -2.70 5.72 -1.02
CA VAL A 102 -3.60 6.78 -1.51
C VAL A 102 -3.98 6.58 -2.99
N PRO A 103 -3.07 6.30 -3.92
CA PRO A 103 -3.43 5.99 -5.31
C PRO A 103 -4.32 4.76 -5.46
N ALA A 104 -4.05 3.70 -4.69
CA ALA A 104 -4.87 2.49 -4.71
C ALA A 104 -6.30 2.78 -4.24
N ILE A 105 -6.42 3.49 -3.11
CA ILE A 105 -7.70 3.83 -2.50
C ILE A 105 -8.49 4.79 -3.39
N LEU A 106 -7.88 5.85 -3.93
CA LEU A 106 -8.55 6.80 -4.82
C LEU A 106 -9.12 6.11 -6.06
N ALA A 107 -8.30 5.33 -6.76
CA ALA A 107 -8.71 4.68 -7.98
C ALA A 107 -9.82 3.65 -7.74
N GLU A 108 -9.73 2.88 -6.65
CA GLU A 108 -10.73 1.87 -6.31
C GLU A 108 -12.01 2.50 -5.74
N ALA A 109 -11.90 3.61 -4.99
CA ALA A 109 -13.04 4.36 -4.46
C ALA A 109 -13.91 4.92 -5.58
N GLU A 110 -13.32 5.47 -6.64
CA GLU A 110 -14.07 5.95 -7.81
C GLU A 110 -14.82 4.82 -8.52
N ALA A 111 -14.26 3.60 -8.55
CA ALA A 111 -14.94 2.45 -9.11
C ALA A 111 -16.10 1.92 -8.26
N LEU A 112 -16.08 2.22 -6.95
CA LEU A 112 -17.05 1.75 -5.95
C LEU A 112 -18.07 2.82 -5.53
N ASP A 113 -17.89 4.06 -5.98
CA ASP A 113 -18.61 5.23 -5.45
C ASP A 113 -18.48 5.35 -3.92
N ALA A 114 -17.26 5.10 -3.41
CA ALA A 114 -16.99 5.07 -1.97
C ALA A 114 -16.88 6.48 -1.37
N SER A 115 -17.31 6.63 -0.11
CA SER A 115 -17.22 7.92 0.58
C SER A 115 -15.80 8.21 1.08
N GLY A 116 -15.50 9.49 1.34
CA GLY A 116 -14.24 9.86 1.99
C GLY A 116 -14.05 9.22 3.38
N ALA A 117 -15.13 8.88 4.08
CA ALA A 117 -15.04 8.14 5.35
C ALA A 117 -14.59 6.69 5.13
N ASP A 118 -15.11 6.01 4.11
CA ASP A 118 -14.67 4.66 3.73
C ASP A 118 -13.18 4.67 3.32
N MET A 119 -12.74 5.71 2.60
CA MET A 119 -11.34 5.87 2.20
C MET A 119 -10.38 6.04 3.38
N ILE A 120 -10.79 6.75 4.44
CA ILE A 120 -9.99 6.91 5.66
C ILE A 120 -9.86 5.57 6.41
N VAL A 121 -10.95 4.80 6.50
CA VAL A 121 -10.90 3.45 7.10
C VAL A 121 -9.94 2.56 6.30
N ALA A 122 -10.05 2.56 4.97
CA ALA A 122 -9.19 1.80 4.09
C ALA A 122 -7.71 2.19 4.23
N TYR A 123 -7.40 3.48 4.34
CA TYR A 123 -6.03 3.96 4.57
C TYR A 123 -5.46 3.40 5.87
N ILE A 124 -6.23 3.47 6.97
CA ILE A 124 -5.78 2.98 8.27
C ILE A 124 -5.61 1.46 8.26
N ALA A 125 -6.52 0.71 7.61
CA ALA A 125 -6.37 -0.74 7.43
C ALA A 125 -5.06 -1.10 6.71
N GLY A 126 -4.74 -0.39 5.62
CA GLY A 126 -3.49 -0.59 4.89
C GLY A 126 -2.26 -0.20 5.71
N TYR A 127 -2.31 0.95 6.37
CA TYR A 127 -1.20 1.48 7.18
C TYR A 127 -0.85 0.54 8.35
N GLU A 128 -1.85 0.10 9.11
CA GLU A 128 -1.64 -0.82 10.24
C GLU A 128 -1.16 -2.20 9.76
N THR A 129 -1.62 -2.67 8.59
CA THR A 129 -1.10 -3.90 7.97
C THR A 129 0.38 -3.74 7.59
N TRP A 130 0.76 -2.61 6.98
CA TRP A 130 2.17 -2.32 6.70
C TRP A 130 2.99 -2.29 7.99
N ALA A 131 2.52 -1.57 9.01
CA ALA A 131 3.21 -1.44 10.28
C ALA A 131 3.39 -2.79 10.98
N GLU A 132 2.38 -3.66 10.88
CA GLU A 132 2.46 -5.02 11.36
C GLU A 132 3.59 -5.80 10.69
N LEU A 133 3.64 -5.81 9.36
CA LEU A 133 4.69 -6.50 8.59
C LEU A 133 6.07 -5.92 8.87
N PHE A 134 6.17 -4.59 9.00
CA PHE A 134 7.41 -3.91 9.34
C PHE A 134 7.93 -4.31 10.73
N ARG A 135 7.04 -4.46 11.72
CA ARG A 135 7.43 -4.82 13.10
C ARG A 135 7.94 -6.25 13.21
N ARG A 136 7.58 -7.14 12.28
CA ARG A 136 7.98 -8.55 12.29
C ARG A 136 9.47 -8.77 12.03
N ASP A 137 10.14 -7.82 11.39
CA ASP A 137 11.56 -7.94 11.15
C ASP A 137 12.25 -6.57 11.30
N THR A 138 13.14 -6.48 12.29
CA THR A 138 13.93 -5.27 12.53
C THR A 138 15.11 -5.13 11.56
N GLY A 139 15.39 -6.19 10.80
CA GLY A 139 16.41 -6.26 9.77
C GLY A 139 16.22 -5.22 8.67
N LEU A 140 17.35 -4.81 8.10
CA LEU A 140 17.38 -3.78 7.07
C LEU A 140 17.16 -4.41 5.69
N LEU A 141 15.92 -4.44 5.20
CA LEU A 141 15.58 -4.97 3.86
C LEU A 141 16.49 -4.47 2.73
N HIS A 142 16.92 -3.21 2.79
CA HIS A 142 17.83 -2.63 1.81
C HIS A 142 19.19 -3.35 1.76
N LYS A 143 19.67 -3.93 2.87
CA LYS A 143 20.91 -4.74 2.89
C LYS A 143 20.76 -6.02 2.08
N LYS A 144 19.57 -6.61 2.03
CA LYS A 144 19.26 -7.76 1.16
C LYS A 144 18.96 -7.34 -0.28
N GLY A 145 18.87 -6.04 -0.57
CA GLY A 145 18.60 -5.48 -1.89
C GLY A 145 17.13 -5.16 -2.14
N TRP A 146 16.27 -5.26 -1.14
CA TRP A 146 14.84 -5.01 -1.27
C TRP A 146 14.43 -3.57 -0.96
N HIS A 147 13.53 -3.03 -1.76
CA HIS A 147 12.85 -1.76 -1.52
C HIS A 147 11.59 -1.97 -0.66
N PRO A 148 11.56 -1.48 0.60
CA PRO A 148 10.42 -1.71 1.51
C PRO A 148 9.08 -1.22 0.96
N THR A 149 9.08 -0.10 0.23
CA THR A 149 7.86 0.48 -0.35
C THR A 149 7.15 -0.47 -1.30
N GLY A 150 7.90 -1.14 -2.17
CA GLY A 150 7.32 -2.13 -3.09
C GLY A 150 6.95 -3.44 -2.39
N LEU A 151 7.76 -3.88 -1.42
CA LEU A 151 7.54 -5.13 -0.71
C LEU A 151 6.33 -5.08 0.23
N TYR A 152 6.32 -4.15 1.18
CA TYR A 152 5.23 -4.03 2.15
C TYR A 152 4.00 -3.35 1.56
N GLY A 153 4.20 -2.49 0.55
CA GLY A 153 3.11 -1.76 -0.09
C GLY A 153 2.06 -2.64 -0.76
N ALA A 154 2.45 -3.73 -1.42
CA ALA A 154 1.50 -4.59 -2.12
C ALA A 154 0.49 -5.28 -1.17
N PRO A 155 0.89 -5.99 -0.11
CA PRO A 155 -0.05 -6.54 0.87
C PRO A 155 -0.80 -5.45 1.65
N ALA A 156 -0.18 -4.31 1.94
CA ALA A 156 -0.85 -3.18 2.58
C ALA A 156 -1.95 -2.55 1.71
N ALA A 157 -1.69 -2.35 0.42
CA ALA A 157 -2.69 -1.89 -0.55
C ALA A 157 -3.80 -2.92 -0.74
N ALA A 158 -3.49 -4.22 -0.68
CA ALA A 158 -4.50 -5.28 -0.69
C ALA A 158 -5.41 -5.20 0.54
N ALA A 159 -4.86 -4.98 1.73
CA ALA A 159 -5.65 -4.75 2.95
C ALA A 159 -6.54 -3.51 2.84
N ALA A 160 -6.01 -2.39 2.34
CA ALA A 160 -6.78 -1.18 2.13
C ALA A 160 -7.95 -1.40 1.15
N CYS A 161 -7.69 -2.03 0.01
CA CYS A 161 -8.73 -2.31 -0.99
C CYS A 161 -9.74 -3.35 -0.49
N ALA A 162 -9.31 -4.35 0.27
CA ALA A 162 -10.22 -5.31 0.92
C ALA A 162 -11.16 -4.62 1.92
N SER A 163 -10.63 -3.67 2.71
CA SER A 163 -11.44 -2.83 3.59
C SER A 163 -12.46 -2.00 2.82
N LEU A 164 -12.03 -1.33 1.75
CA LEU A 164 -12.89 -0.50 0.91
C LEU A 164 -14.01 -1.29 0.22
N ARG A 165 -13.71 -2.53 -0.19
CA ARG A 165 -14.68 -3.50 -0.76
C ARG A 165 -15.52 -4.22 0.30
N ARG A 166 -15.27 -3.96 1.59
CA ARG A 166 -15.98 -4.57 2.74
C ARG A 166 -15.95 -6.09 2.70
N LEU A 167 -14.79 -6.65 2.35
CA LEU A 167 -14.59 -8.10 2.34
C LEU A 167 -14.68 -8.68 3.76
N ASP A 168 -15.18 -9.90 3.88
CA ASP A 168 -15.13 -10.65 5.14
C ASP A 168 -13.68 -11.01 5.52
N ALA A 169 -13.50 -11.49 6.75
CA ALA A 169 -12.17 -11.76 7.31
C ALA A 169 -11.36 -12.78 6.49
N ASP A 170 -12.02 -13.80 5.93
CA ASP A 170 -11.35 -14.83 5.15
C ASP A 170 -10.91 -14.26 3.79
N LYS A 171 -11.79 -13.54 3.08
CA LYS A 171 -11.44 -12.89 1.81
C LYS A 171 -10.41 -11.78 1.98
N ALA A 172 -10.45 -11.02 3.07
CA ALA A 172 -9.42 -10.03 3.39
C ALA A 172 -8.05 -10.71 3.63
N ALA A 173 -8.02 -11.85 4.34
CA ALA A 173 -6.81 -12.64 4.50
C ALA A 173 -6.26 -13.15 3.16
N GLN A 174 -7.14 -13.63 2.27
CA GLN A 174 -6.77 -14.06 0.91
C GLN A 174 -6.20 -12.90 0.09
N ALA A 175 -6.80 -11.71 0.15
CA ALA A 175 -6.30 -10.52 -0.53
C ALA A 175 -4.88 -10.15 -0.06
N ILE A 176 -4.63 -10.14 1.25
CA ILE A 176 -3.32 -9.83 1.83
C ILE A 176 -2.27 -10.85 1.37
N ALA A 177 -2.60 -12.15 1.41
CA ALA A 177 -1.72 -13.22 0.95
C ALA A 177 -1.39 -13.12 -0.56
N LEU A 178 -2.38 -12.77 -1.39
CA LEU A 178 -2.18 -12.51 -2.83
C LEU A 178 -1.34 -11.26 -3.07
N GLY A 179 -1.54 -10.20 -2.28
CA GLY A 179 -0.72 -8.99 -2.34
C GLY A 179 0.74 -9.29 -2.01
N ALA A 180 1.01 -10.09 -0.97
CA ALA A 180 2.35 -10.51 -0.59
C ALA A 180 3.06 -11.34 -1.68
N SER A 181 2.31 -12.16 -2.43
CA SER A 181 2.87 -12.93 -3.56
C SER A 181 3.19 -12.06 -4.79
N GLN A 182 2.73 -10.81 -4.82
CA GLN A 182 3.02 -9.83 -5.88
C GLN A 182 4.05 -8.78 -5.45
N SER A 183 4.55 -8.86 -4.22
CA SER A 183 5.56 -7.95 -3.67
C SER A 183 6.88 -8.04 -4.43
N ALA A 184 7.41 -6.90 -4.85
CA ALA A 184 8.71 -6.80 -5.50
C ALA A 184 9.31 -5.39 -5.34
N GLY A 185 10.60 -5.24 -5.68
CA GLY A 185 11.25 -3.94 -5.80
C GLY A 185 12.72 -4.01 -5.42
N LEU A 186 13.61 -3.72 -6.37
CA LEU A 186 15.06 -3.83 -6.17
C LEU A 186 15.68 -2.48 -5.86
N MET A 187 16.51 -2.41 -4.83
CA MET A 187 17.25 -1.20 -4.44
C MET A 187 18.19 -0.69 -5.53
N ALA A 188 18.70 -1.58 -6.40
CA ALA A 188 19.58 -1.22 -7.51
C ALA A 188 18.96 -0.21 -8.50
N ASN A 189 17.64 -0.05 -8.48
CA ASN A 189 16.91 0.89 -9.33
C ASN A 189 16.79 2.32 -8.74
N PHE A 190 17.35 2.59 -7.56
CA PHE A 190 17.34 3.93 -6.97
C PHE A 190 18.15 4.90 -7.84
N GLY A 191 17.63 6.12 -8.02
CA GLY A 191 18.19 7.09 -8.97
C GLY A 191 17.68 6.94 -10.41
N THR A 192 16.71 6.04 -10.65
CA THR A 192 16.05 5.85 -11.95
C THR A 192 14.54 6.00 -11.82
N MET A 193 13.85 6.09 -12.96
CA MET A 193 12.38 6.07 -13.05
C MET A 193 11.75 4.79 -12.46
N THR A 194 12.52 3.72 -12.26
CA THR A 194 12.01 2.46 -11.71
C THR A 194 11.77 2.54 -10.20
N LYS A 195 12.38 3.51 -9.48
CA LYS A 195 12.05 3.73 -8.07
C LYS A 195 10.57 4.11 -7.87
N PRO A 196 10.03 5.17 -8.52
CA PRO A 196 8.62 5.51 -8.39
C PRO A 196 7.67 4.46 -9.00
N PHE A 197 8.14 3.71 -10.00
CA PHE A 197 7.42 2.55 -10.52
C PHE A 197 7.07 1.52 -9.43
N HIS A 198 7.97 1.28 -8.46
CA HIS A 198 7.72 0.30 -7.40
C HIS A 198 6.46 0.65 -6.57
N ALA A 199 6.27 1.93 -6.25
CA ALA A 199 5.12 2.39 -5.47
C ALA A 199 3.81 2.17 -6.24
N GLY A 200 3.77 2.61 -7.50
CA GLY A 200 2.63 2.40 -8.38
C GLY A 200 2.33 0.92 -8.60
N LYS A 201 3.35 0.09 -8.84
CA LYS A 201 3.13 -1.35 -9.08
C LYS A 201 2.57 -2.06 -7.85
N ALA A 202 2.99 -1.65 -6.65
CA ALA A 202 2.42 -2.15 -5.39
C ALA A 202 0.94 -1.74 -5.24
N ALA A 203 0.58 -0.50 -5.60
CA ALA A 203 -0.81 -0.03 -5.58
C ALA A 203 -1.71 -0.86 -6.53
N HIS A 204 -1.25 -1.09 -7.76
CA HIS A 204 -1.90 -1.97 -8.74
C HIS A 204 -2.11 -3.38 -8.20
N ALA A 205 -1.05 -3.98 -7.62
CA ALA A 205 -1.08 -5.34 -7.08
C ALA A 205 -2.13 -5.47 -5.97
N GLY A 206 -2.24 -4.46 -5.09
CA GLY A 206 -3.23 -4.43 -4.01
C GLY A 206 -4.68 -4.45 -4.51
N ILE A 207 -5.03 -3.58 -5.47
CA ILE A 207 -6.36 -3.57 -6.08
C ILE A 207 -6.67 -4.93 -6.71
N THR A 208 -5.73 -5.45 -7.51
CA THR A 208 -5.90 -6.72 -8.22
C THR A 208 -6.11 -7.87 -7.23
N ALA A 209 -5.32 -7.92 -6.15
CA ALA A 209 -5.43 -8.94 -5.11
C ALA A 209 -6.80 -8.92 -4.40
N ALA A 210 -7.29 -7.73 -4.02
CA ALA A 210 -8.60 -7.60 -3.37
C ALA A 210 -9.75 -8.03 -4.28
N ARG A 211 -9.72 -7.64 -5.57
CA ARG A 211 -10.74 -8.05 -6.55
C ARG A 211 -10.71 -9.56 -6.83
N LEU A 212 -9.52 -10.16 -6.93
CA LEU A 212 -9.37 -11.60 -7.09
C LEU A 212 -9.94 -12.37 -5.89
N ALA A 213 -9.60 -11.95 -4.67
CA ALA A 213 -10.13 -12.55 -3.45
C ALA A 213 -11.65 -12.39 -3.34
N GLU A 214 -12.20 -11.23 -3.70
CA GLU A 214 -13.65 -10.99 -3.75
C GLU A 214 -14.35 -12.00 -4.67
N ALA A 215 -13.77 -12.26 -5.84
CA ALA A 215 -14.24 -13.22 -6.84
C ALA A 215 -14.00 -14.70 -6.46
N GLY A 216 -13.35 -14.98 -5.32
CA GLY A 216 -13.12 -16.34 -4.82
C GLY A 216 -11.79 -16.97 -5.23
N PHE A 217 -10.83 -16.19 -5.75
CA PHE A 217 -9.46 -16.68 -5.94
C PHE A 217 -8.80 -16.98 -4.59
N THR A 218 -8.09 -18.11 -4.50
CA THR A 218 -7.49 -18.59 -3.25
C THR A 218 -5.97 -18.41 -3.21
N ALA A 219 -5.44 -18.12 -2.03
CA ALA A 219 -4.05 -18.15 -1.62
C ALA A 219 -3.89 -18.97 -0.31
N SER A 220 -2.65 -19.14 0.16
CA SER A 220 -2.39 -19.86 1.41
C SER A 220 -2.93 -19.08 2.62
N THR A 221 -3.46 -19.82 3.59
CA THR A 221 -4.07 -19.26 4.82
C THR A 221 -3.06 -18.74 5.86
N ASP A 222 -1.78 -18.85 5.55
CA ASP A 222 -0.63 -18.52 6.40
C ASP A 222 0.55 -17.98 5.57
N ALA A 223 0.28 -17.46 4.37
CA ALA A 223 1.31 -17.07 3.40
C ALA A 223 2.30 -16.00 3.93
N ILE A 224 1.89 -15.22 4.93
CA ILE A 224 2.77 -14.21 5.56
C ILE A 224 3.81 -14.87 6.47
N GLU A 225 3.39 -15.74 7.37
CA GLU A 225 4.15 -16.30 8.49
C GLU A 225 4.65 -17.73 8.28
N HIS A 226 4.20 -18.40 7.21
CA HIS A 226 4.63 -19.75 6.84
C HIS A 226 6.17 -19.83 6.80
N PRO A 227 6.80 -20.98 7.12
CA PRO A 227 8.27 -21.11 7.05
C PRO A 227 8.88 -20.79 5.68
N GLN A 228 8.11 -20.94 4.60
CA GLN A 228 8.46 -20.52 3.23
C GLN A 228 7.66 -19.30 2.76
N GLY A 229 7.01 -18.59 3.69
CA GLY A 229 6.15 -17.45 3.44
C GLY A 229 6.90 -16.13 3.31
N PHE A 230 6.12 -15.07 3.10
CA PHE A 230 6.59 -13.72 2.79
C PHE A 230 7.66 -13.23 3.78
N LEU A 231 7.38 -13.29 5.08
CA LEU A 231 8.30 -12.78 6.11
C LEU A 231 9.67 -13.45 6.03
N ASN A 232 9.71 -14.78 5.92
CA ASN A 232 10.98 -15.51 5.84
C ASN A 232 11.70 -15.26 4.51
N ALA A 233 10.96 -15.21 3.40
CA ALA A 233 11.53 -14.99 2.07
C ALA A 233 12.26 -13.64 1.97
N ILE A 234 11.71 -12.58 2.54
CA ILE A 234 12.28 -11.24 2.44
C ILE A 234 13.27 -10.91 3.57
N SER A 235 13.24 -11.66 4.67
CA SER A 235 14.06 -11.37 5.86
C SER A 235 15.56 -11.31 5.53
N PRO A 236 16.27 -10.21 5.88
CA PRO A 236 17.72 -10.10 5.73
C PRO A 236 18.48 -11.17 6.47
N ASP A 237 18.08 -11.41 7.72
CA ASP A 237 18.82 -12.26 8.66
C ASP A 237 18.16 -13.65 8.82
N GLY A 238 17.01 -13.88 8.18
CA GLY A 238 16.28 -15.16 8.22
C GLY A 238 15.59 -15.43 9.57
N THR A 239 15.41 -14.40 10.39
CA THR A 239 14.84 -14.51 11.75
C THR A 239 13.67 -13.54 11.98
N PRO A 240 12.67 -13.46 11.10
CA PRO A 240 11.49 -12.64 11.36
C PRO A 240 10.63 -13.27 12.47
N ASP A 241 9.97 -12.44 13.26
CA ASP A 241 8.92 -12.88 14.17
C ASP A 241 7.68 -13.33 13.38
N ARG A 242 7.39 -14.63 13.47
CA ARG A 242 6.29 -15.29 12.75
C ARG A 242 5.17 -15.79 13.67
N THR A 243 5.34 -15.64 14.98
CA THR A 243 4.53 -16.37 15.97
C THR A 243 3.83 -15.46 16.96
N SER A 244 4.31 -14.23 17.18
CA SER A 244 3.64 -13.29 18.09
C SER A 244 2.27 -12.89 17.51
N PRO A 245 1.26 -12.62 18.36
CA PRO A 245 -0.04 -12.14 17.89
C PRO A 245 0.09 -10.78 17.19
N THR A 246 -0.82 -10.47 16.28
CA THR A 246 -0.88 -9.12 15.68
C THR A 246 -1.14 -8.05 16.72
N LYS A 247 -0.60 -6.85 16.48
CA LYS A 247 -0.91 -5.64 17.26
C LYS A 247 -1.84 -4.69 16.53
N ALA A 248 -2.22 -4.99 15.29
CA ALA A 248 -3.11 -4.17 14.49
C ALA A 248 -4.49 -4.03 15.17
N GLY A 249 -4.93 -2.79 15.38
CA GLY A 249 -6.19 -2.47 16.06
C GLY A 249 -6.15 -2.56 17.59
N GLU A 250 -5.07 -3.06 18.18
CA GLU A 250 -4.80 -2.97 19.62
C GLU A 250 -3.88 -1.79 19.93
N GLU A 251 -2.78 -1.67 19.18
CA GLU A 251 -1.82 -0.59 19.25
C GLU A 251 -1.79 0.10 17.88
N TRP A 252 -2.32 1.32 17.83
CA TRP A 252 -2.39 2.10 16.60
C TRP A 252 -0.99 2.60 16.21
N ALA A 253 -0.32 1.89 15.31
CA ALA A 253 0.98 2.27 14.81
C ALA A 253 0.96 3.61 14.08
N ILE A 254 -0.16 3.99 13.47
CA ILE A 254 -0.31 5.31 12.84
C ILE A 254 -0.15 6.46 13.83
N LEU A 255 -0.45 6.24 15.12
CA LEU A 255 -0.26 7.24 16.18
C LEU A 255 1.17 7.30 16.69
N SER A 256 1.83 6.14 16.83
CA SER A 256 3.18 6.07 17.39
C SER A 256 4.29 6.26 16.36
N GLN A 257 4.05 5.87 15.11
CA GLN A 257 5.01 5.98 14.00
C GLN A 257 4.75 7.20 13.12
N GLY A 258 3.48 7.59 12.95
CA GLY A 258 3.08 8.77 12.18
C GLY A 258 3.56 8.78 10.72
N LEU A 259 3.52 9.96 10.11
CA LEU A 259 4.03 10.22 8.76
C LEU A 259 5.03 11.38 8.81
N GLY A 260 6.22 11.17 8.28
CA GLY A 260 7.23 12.21 8.10
C GLY A 260 6.98 12.97 6.81
N ILE A 261 6.34 14.14 6.89
CA ILE A 261 6.09 15.01 5.73
C ILE A 261 7.38 15.74 5.34
N LYS A 262 7.83 15.54 4.10
CA LYS A 262 9.09 16.14 3.62
C LYS A 262 8.93 17.62 3.33
N LYS A 263 9.96 18.40 3.67
CA LYS A 263 10.03 19.83 3.33
C LYS A 263 10.59 20.08 1.92
N TYR A 264 11.43 19.17 1.43
CA TYR A 264 12.13 19.29 0.14
C TYR A 264 11.99 18.00 -0.69
N PRO A 265 11.98 18.11 -2.03
CA PRO A 265 11.85 16.98 -2.96
C PRO A 265 13.19 16.23 -3.11
N THR A 266 13.66 15.63 -2.03
CA THR A 266 14.93 14.88 -1.99
C THR A 266 14.81 13.62 -1.14
N CYS A 267 15.83 12.75 -1.22
CA CYS A 267 15.94 11.61 -0.32
C CYS A 267 15.93 12.08 1.14
N TYR A 268 15.22 11.37 2.03
CA TYR A 268 15.08 11.79 3.43
C TYR A 268 16.41 11.87 4.20
N CYS A 269 17.45 11.19 3.70
CA CYS A 269 18.78 11.16 4.32
C CYS A 269 19.71 12.30 3.86
N THR A 270 19.25 13.22 3.00
CA THR A 270 20.00 14.42 2.57
C THR A 270 19.68 15.61 3.45
#